data_AF-A0A5K1A896-F1
#
_entry.id   AF-A0A5K1A896-F1
#
_cell.length_a   1.000
_cell.length_b   1.000
_cell.length_c   1.000
_cell.angle_alpha   90.00
_cell.angle_beta   90.00
_cell.angle_gamma   90.00
#
_symmetry.space_group_name_H-M   'P 1'
#
loop_
_entity.id
_entity.type
_entity.pdbx_description
1 polymer ?
#
loop_
_entity_poly.entity_id
_entity_poly.type
_entity_poly.pdbx_seq_one_letter_code
_entity_poly.pdbx_strand_id
1 'polypeptide(L)' 'VDPDEVNALAQLMTWKTAVANIPYGGAKGGIGCDPGELSVAELERLTRVFTQKIHDLIGIHTDVPAPDMGTNAQ' A
#
# COMPACT_ATOMS: atom_id res chain seq x y z
N VAL A 1 12.21 -0.40 2.35
CA VAL A 1 11.28 0.47 1.59
C VAL A 1 11.84 1.88 1.64
N ASP A 2 12.24 2.38 0.47
CA ASP A 2 12.73 3.76 0.31
C ASP A 2 11.57 4.66 -0.12
N PRO A 3 11.40 5.87 0.44
CA PRO A 3 10.43 6.85 -0.07
C PRO A 3 10.49 7.08 -1.58
N ASP A 4 11.68 7.08 -2.19
CA ASP A 4 11.85 7.30 -3.62
C ASP A 4 11.30 6.13 -4.45
N GLU A 5 11.46 4.90 -3.95
CA GLU A 5 10.88 3.70 -4.54
C GLU A 5 9.34 3.77 -4.52
N VAL A 6 8.76 4.16 -3.38
CA VAL A 6 7.31 4.30 -3.22
C VAL A 6 6.76 5.37 -4.16
N ASN A 7 7.45 6.51 -4.28
CA ASN A 7 7.08 7.60 -5.18
C ASN A 7 7.13 7.20 -6.65
N ALA A 8 8.16 6.44 -7.05
CA ALA A 8 8.27 5.93 -8.41
C ALA A 8 7.12 4.96 -8.75
N LEU A 9 6.79 4.05 -7.82
CA LEU A 9 5.69 3.10 -7.99
C LEU A 9 4.32 3.80 -8.02
N ALA A 10 4.11 4.85 -7.23
CA ALA A 10 2.87 5.64 -7.27
C ALA A 10 2.67 6.31 -8.64
N GLN A 11 3.73 6.89 -9.20
CA GLN A 11 3.69 7.47 -10.55
C GLN A 11 3.37 6.42 -11.62
N LEU A 12 3.97 5.23 -11.52
CA LEU A 12 3.69 4.13 -12.45
C LEU A 12 2.23 3.67 -12.35
N MET A 13 1.64 3.66 -11.16
CA MET A 13 0.21 3.34 -11.00
C MET A 13 -0.69 4.35 -11.72
N THR A 14 -0.37 5.66 -11.63
CA THR A 14 -1.11 6.71 -12.35
C THR A 14 -1.08 6.48 -13.86
N TRP A 15 0.09 6.18 -14.43
CA TRP A 15 0.20 5.90 -15.87
C TRP A 15 -0.51 4.61 -16.26
N LYS A 16 -0.38 3.55 -15.44
CA LYS A 16 -1.00 2.25 -15.70
C LYS A 16 -2.52 2.34 -15.78
N THR A 17 -3.16 3.00 -14.82
CA THR A 17 -4.63 3.15 -14.80
C THR A 17 -5.11 4.04 -15.94
N ALA A 18 -4.37 5.11 -16.25
CA ALA A 18 -4.66 6.01 -17.37
C ALA A 18 -4.59 5.27 -18.72
N VAL A 19 -3.52 4.50 -18.97
CA VAL A 19 -3.35 3.72 -20.22
C VAL A 19 -4.43 2.63 -20.36
N ALA A 20 -4.82 2.01 -19.25
CA ALA A 20 -5.87 1.00 -19.22
C ALA A 20 -7.31 1.58 -19.23
N ASN A 21 -7.46 2.91 -19.24
CA ASN A 21 -8.74 3.61 -19.15
C ASN A 21 -9.59 3.18 -17.93
N ILE A 22 -8.94 3.00 -16.78
CA ILE A 22 -9.57 2.68 -15.49
C ILE A 22 -9.73 4.00 -14.71
N PRO A 23 -10.90 4.28 -14.11
CA PRO A 23 -11.16 5.55 -13.41
C PRO A 23 -10.50 5.61 -12.02
N TYR A 24 -9.19 5.33 -11.95
CA TYR A 24 -8.37 5.40 -10.75
C TYR A 24 -7.14 6.28 -10.97
N GLY A 25 -6.69 6.93 -9.91
CA GLY A 25 -5.40 7.62 -9.88
C GLY A 25 -4.24 6.66 -9.64
N GLY A 26 -3.16 7.16 -9.03
CA GLY A 26 -2.03 6.35 -8.59
C GLY A 26 -1.57 6.75 -7.20
N ALA A 27 -1.47 5.75 -6.33
CA ALA A 27 -0.93 5.85 -4.98
C ALA A 27 -0.12 4.59 -4.68
N LYS A 28 0.76 4.68 -3.69
CA LYS A 28 1.53 3.56 -3.20
C LYS A 28 1.88 3.77 -1.72
N GLY A 29 2.01 2.68 -0.98
CA GLY A 29 2.46 2.68 0.41
C GLY A 29 3.34 1.47 0.68
N GLY A 30 4.09 1.53 1.78
CA GLY A 30 4.94 0.43 2.22
C GLY A 30 5.42 0.64 3.65
N ILE A 31 5.84 -0.46 4.28
CA ILE A 31 6.37 -0.48 5.65
C ILE A 31 7.79 -1.02 5.58
N GLY A 32 8.75 -0.31 6.16
CA GLY A 32 10.16 -0.74 6.21
C GLY A 32 10.41 -1.83 7.25
N CYS A 33 9.85 -3.02 7.06
CA CYS A 33 10.06 -4.19 7.92
C CYS A 33 10.34 -5.44 7.08
N ASP A 34 10.98 -6.45 7.67
CA ASP A 34 11.04 -7.80 7.11
C ASP A 34 9.89 -8.65 7.69
N PRO A 35 8.89 -9.04 6.89
CA PRO A 35 7.79 -9.88 7.36
C PRO A 35 8.25 -11.28 7.83
N GLY A 36 9.41 -11.77 7.37
CA GLY A 36 9.95 -13.08 7.75
C GLY A 36 10.50 -13.11 9.18
N GLU A 37 10.82 -11.96 9.75
CA GLU A 37 11.31 -11.82 11.13
C GLU A 37 10.18 -11.62 12.15
N LEU A 38 8.94 -11.40 11.68
CA LEU A 38 7.78 -11.12 12.51
C LEU A 38 6.91 -12.37 12.70
N SER A 39 6.39 -12.56 13.92
CA SER A 39 5.32 -13.52 14.12
C SER A 39 4.03 -13.04 13.44
N VAL A 40 3.11 -13.97 13.16
CA VAL A 40 1.81 -13.65 12.55
C VAL A 40 1.04 -12.61 13.36
N ALA A 41 1.09 -12.68 14.69
CA ALA A 41 0.42 -11.73 15.57
C ALA A 41 1.07 -10.33 15.53
N GLU A 42 2.40 -10.26 15.42
CA GLU A 42 3.10 -8.98 15.29
C GLU A 42 2.84 -8.34 13.95
N LEU A 43 2.82 -9.13 12.87
CA LEU A 43 2.48 -8.67 11.53
C LEU A 43 1.05 -8.13 11.48
N GLU A 44 0.08 -8.86 12.06
CA GLU A 44 -1.30 -8.39 12.14
C GLU A 44 -1.40 -7.06 12.91
N ARG A 45 -0.74 -6.96 14.08
CA ARG A 45 -0.74 -5.75 14.88
C ARG A 45 -0.11 -4.58 14.14
N LEU A 46 1.00 -4.81 13.43
CA LEU A 46 1.68 -3.81 12.62
C LEU A 46 0.77 -3.30 11.50
N THR A 47 0.14 -4.20 10.74
CA THR A 47 -0.81 -3.85 9.68
C THR A 47 -1.99 -3.06 10.22
N ARG A 48 -2.59 -3.47 11.35
CA ARG A 48 -3.71 -2.75 11.98
C ARG A 48 -3.32 -1.33 12.40
N VAL A 49 -2.16 -1.16 13.03
CA VAL A 49 -1.68 0.16 13.45
C VAL A 49 -1.37 1.04 12.24
N PHE A 50 -0.76 0.48 11.19
CA PHE A 50 -0.51 1.20 9.95
C PHE A 50 -1.82 1.70 9.33
N THR A 51 -2.81 0.82 9.16
CA THR A 51 -4.13 1.19 8.63
C THR A 51 -4.81 2.27 9.47
N GLN A 52 -4.71 2.20 10.81
CA GLN A 52 -5.24 3.26 11.68
C GLN A 52 -4.52 4.61 11.48
N LYS A 53 -3.20 4.59 11.23
CA LYS A 53 -2.42 5.81 11.03
C LYS A 53 -2.71 6.51 9.71
N ILE A 54 -3.07 5.75 8.67
CA ILE A 54 -3.41 6.30 7.35
C ILE A 54 -4.93 6.38 7.11
N HIS A 55 -5.75 6.15 8.14
CA HIS A 55 -7.20 6.05 8.00
C HIS A 55 -7.83 7.25 7.29
N ASP A 56 -7.34 8.46 7.56
CA ASP A 56 -7.88 9.69 6.97
C ASP A 56 -7.48 9.87 5.49
N LEU A 57 -6.55 9.06 4.99
CA LEU A 57 -6.07 9.07 3.61
C LEU A 57 -6.70 7.97 2.75
N ILE A 58 -7.28 6.94 3.38
CA ILE A 58 -7.86 5.77 2.69
C ILE A 58 -9.39 5.78 2.78
N GLY A 59 -10.04 5.24 1.74
CA GLY A 59 -11.49 5.16 1.68
C GLY A 59 -11.98 4.80 0.29
N ILE A 60 -13.21 4.28 0.20
CA ILE A 60 -13.80 3.76 -1.05
C ILE A 60 -13.84 4.76 -2.21
N HIS A 61 -13.76 6.06 -1.91
CA HIS A 61 -13.78 7.16 -2.90
C HIS A 61 -12.50 8.01 -2.88
N THR A 62 -11.49 7.62 -2.10
CA THR A 62 -10.28 8.42 -1.88
C THR A 62 -9.05 7.62 -2.29
N ASP A 63 -8.73 6.56 -1.56
CA ASP A 63 -7.63 5.64 -1.88
C ASP A 63 -8.00 4.23 -1.43
N VAL A 64 -7.83 3.26 -2.33
CA VAL A 64 -8.21 1.87 -2.13
C VAL A 64 -6.93 1.00 -2.16
N PRO A 65 -6.38 0.65 -0.99
CA PRO A 65 -5.18 -0.16 -0.91
C PRO A 65 -5.37 -1.54 -1.54
N ALA A 66 -4.28 -2.11 -2.05
CA ALA A 66 -4.26 -3.44 -2.65
C ALA A 66 -2.99 -4.20 -2.25
N PRO A 67 -2.98 -5.55 -2.36
CA PRO A 67 -1.79 -6.35 -2.07
C PRO A 67 -0.62 -6.05 -3.01
N ASP A 68 0.58 -6.11 -2.44
CA ASP A 68 1.88 -6.06 -3.10
C ASP A 68 2.90 -6.98 -2.38
N MET A 69 4.19 -6.89 -2.72
CA MET A 69 5.30 -7.64 -2.14
C MET A 69 5.23 -7.66 -0.60
N GLY A 70 5.22 -8.86 -0.02
CA GLY A 70 5.15 -9.07 1.42
C GLY A 70 3.74 -8.93 2.04
N THR A 71 2.71 -8.72 1.23
CA THR A 71 1.29 -8.67 1.67
C THR A 71 0.44 -9.64 0.86
N ASN A 72 -0.71 -10.05 1.41
CA ASN A 72 -1.61 -10.99 0.74
C ASN A 72 -3.07 -10.76 1.21
N ALA A 73 -3.94 -11.76 1.05
CA ALA A 73 -5.36 -11.68 1.38
C ALA A 73 -5.69 -11.85 2.89
N GLN A 74 -4.71 -12.23 3.71
CA GLN A 74 -4.81 -12.32 5.17
C GLN A 74 -4.75 -10.93 5.83
#